data_AF-A0A6G1KZV3-F1
#
_entry.id   AF-A0A6G1KZV3-F1
#
_cell.length_a   1.000
_cell.length_b   1.000
_cell.length_c   1.000
_cell.angle_alpha   90.00
_cell.angle_beta   90.00
_cell.angle_gamma   90.00
#
_symmetry.space_group_name_H-M   'P 1'
#
loop_
_entity.id
_entity.type
_entity.pdbx_description
1 polymer ?
#
loop_
_entity_poly.entity_id
_entity_poly.type
_entity_poly.pdbx_seq_one_letter_code
_entity_poly.pdbx_strand_id
1 'polypeptide(L)'
;MAEQEGSAVPAQSKGSWTSFLKSIASFNGDLSSMTAPAFILSTTSLTEFSAYWAEMPRLMVAPAQETDPAKRALLVLKWFLSTLKQQYASRNEKLGSEKKPLNPFLGELFLGKWEDECGTTQLVSEQVSHHPPVTAYSIWNQQHGVRLQGYNAQKASFSRTINVRQVGHAVLHLDKWNEDYLITLPSLHIEGLITGSPYVELNKCSYIVGSNGYTSRIDYSGRGWVSGTKNSLSAIVYPHGKEKDKTAVLYTADGSWTDTITIKDAKTKQVIDTYYAKKEPKTPLQVAPIEEQDPLESRRAWQKVAEAIQKGDMSTTAHEKSIIEEKQRALRKQEAADKKEWERRYFTRTEHLRIFETLIKEVPYGSLEKDQTNGIWIFDPTKAKGVRPPFLHVDDL
;
A
#
# COMPACT_ATOMS: atom_id res chain seq x y z
N MET A 1 -8.93 30.55 13.49
CA MET A 1 -8.87 31.31 12.23
C MET A 1 -9.49 30.44 11.16
N ALA A 2 -10.44 30.96 10.38
CA ALA A 2 -11.01 30.20 9.27
C ALA A 2 -9.89 29.87 8.27
N GLU A 3 -9.79 28.61 7.86
CA GLU A 3 -8.82 28.20 6.83
C GLU A 3 -9.16 28.92 5.52
N GLN A 4 -8.17 29.60 4.93
CA GLN A 4 -8.37 30.36 3.69
C GLN A 4 -8.39 29.38 2.50
N GLU A 5 -9.51 29.35 1.78
CA GLU A 5 -9.72 28.48 0.62
C GLU A 5 -8.64 28.69 -0.44
N GLY A 6 -8.05 27.58 -0.90
CA GLY A 6 -7.04 27.59 -1.96
C GLY A 6 -5.73 28.32 -1.61
N SER A 7 -5.42 28.52 -0.32
CA SER A 7 -4.19 29.19 0.14
C SER A 7 -2.89 28.52 -0.35
N ALA A 8 -2.91 27.19 -0.55
CA ALA A 8 -1.77 26.43 -1.06
C ALA A 8 -1.82 26.18 -2.57
N VAL A 9 -2.84 26.68 -3.28
CA VAL A 9 -3.03 26.42 -4.72
C VAL A 9 -2.22 27.42 -5.55
N PRO A 10 -1.41 26.97 -6.53
CA PRO A 10 -0.73 27.86 -7.46
C PRO A 10 -1.72 28.81 -8.14
N ALA A 11 -1.36 30.09 -8.29
CA ALA A 11 -2.26 31.12 -8.80
C ALA A 11 -2.92 30.75 -10.14
N GLN A 12 -2.14 30.15 -11.05
CA GLN A 12 -2.58 29.69 -12.37
C GLN A 12 -3.52 28.46 -12.31
N SER A 13 -3.59 27.76 -11.17
CA SER A 13 -4.39 26.54 -10.97
C SER A 13 -5.64 26.76 -10.11
N LYS A 14 -5.93 27.99 -9.67
CA LYS A 14 -7.11 28.26 -8.81
C LYS A 14 -8.43 27.87 -9.48
N GLY A 15 -8.61 28.21 -10.75
CA GLY A 15 -9.85 27.88 -11.49
C GLY A 15 -10.07 26.37 -11.68
N SER A 16 -9.00 25.62 -11.99
CA SER A 16 -9.07 24.17 -12.10
C SER A 16 -9.27 23.49 -10.74
N TRP A 17 -8.72 24.05 -9.66
CA TRP A 17 -8.96 23.57 -8.30
C TRP A 17 -10.41 23.74 -7.84
N THR A 18 -11.01 24.92 -8.07
CA THR A 18 -12.43 25.13 -7.74
C THR A 18 -13.33 24.19 -8.52
N SER A 19 -13.01 23.91 -9.80
CA SER A 19 -13.75 22.96 -10.63
C SER A 19 -13.61 21.52 -10.10
N PHE A 20 -12.41 21.15 -9.64
CA PHE A 20 -12.13 19.87 -9.01
C PHE A 20 -12.88 19.69 -7.68
N LEU A 21 -12.91 20.69 -6.81
CA LEU A 21 -13.66 20.61 -5.55
C LEU A 21 -15.18 20.44 -5.79
N LYS A 22 -15.71 21.12 -6.82
CA LYS A 22 -17.12 20.96 -7.22
C LYS A 22 -17.42 19.56 -7.76
N SER A 23 -16.49 18.96 -8.53
CA SER A 23 -16.68 17.60 -9.04
C SER A 23 -16.71 16.59 -7.89
N ILE A 24 -15.84 16.71 -6.88
CA ILE A 24 -15.82 15.83 -5.70
C ILE A 24 -17.19 15.75 -5.02
N ALA A 25 -17.88 16.89 -4.83
CA ALA A 25 -19.15 16.95 -4.13
C ALA A 25 -20.30 16.18 -4.82
N SER A 26 -20.13 15.84 -6.11
CA SER A 26 -21.14 15.17 -6.94
C SER A 26 -20.63 13.85 -7.54
N PHE A 27 -19.41 13.45 -7.22
CA PHE A 27 -18.75 12.31 -7.84
C PHE A 27 -19.22 10.98 -7.24
N ASN A 28 -19.79 10.12 -8.10
CA ASN A 28 -20.16 8.75 -7.77
C ASN A 28 -19.39 7.81 -8.70
N GLY A 29 -18.19 7.38 -8.28
CA GLY A 29 -17.33 6.53 -9.10
C GLY A 29 -16.02 6.13 -8.42
N ASP A 30 -15.08 5.62 -9.21
CA ASP A 30 -13.74 5.25 -8.77
C ASP A 30 -12.81 6.47 -8.71
N LEU A 31 -12.01 6.59 -7.65
CA LEU A 31 -11.03 7.68 -7.49
C LEU A 31 -10.07 7.79 -8.68
N SER A 32 -9.73 6.65 -9.29
CA SER A 32 -8.85 6.57 -10.45
C SER A 32 -9.41 7.26 -11.70
N SER A 33 -10.74 7.30 -11.88
CA SER A 33 -11.38 7.90 -13.05
C SER A 33 -11.66 9.41 -12.89
N MET A 34 -11.47 9.97 -11.71
CA MET A 34 -11.69 11.40 -11.47
C MET A 34 -10.58 12.26 -12.10
N THR A 35 -10.91 13.22 -12.95
CA THR A 35 -9.94 14.17 -13.52
C THR A 35 -9.42 15.11 -12.43
N ALA A 36 -8.10 15.26 -12.33
CA ALA A 36 -7.42 16.05 -11.33
C ALA A 36 -6.49 17.09 -11.99
N PRO A 37 -6.32 18.30 -11.42
CA PRO A 37 -5.38 19.30 -11.92
C PRO A 37 -3.91 18.81 -11.91
N ALA A 38 -3.10 19.33 -12.85
CA ALA A 38 -1.69 18.97 -13.04
C ALA A 38 -0.88 18.92 -11.74
N PHE A 39 -1.02 19.96 -10.92
CA PHE A 39 -0.19 20.15 -9.75
C PHE A 39 -0.42 19.08 -8.66
N ILE A 40 -1.55 18.36 -8.72
CA ILE A 40 -1.85 17.23 -7.83
C ILE A 40 -1.71 15.86 -8.51
N LEU A 41 -1.10 15.76 -9.69
CA LEU A 41 -0.77 14.47 -10.31
C LEU A 41 0.62 13.98 -9.88
N SER A 42 0.71 12.70 -9.57
CA SER A 42 1.97 12.00 -9.31
C SER A 42 2.45 11.29 -10.57
N THR A 43 3.77 11.13 -10.69
CA THR A 43 4.40 10.31 -11.73
C THR A 43 4.51 8.83 -11.34
N THR A 44 4.07 8.48 -10.13
CA THR A 44 4.17 7.12 -9.56
C THR A 44 2.87 6.38 -9.77
N SER A 45 2.97 5.15 -10.30
CA SER A 45 1.85 4.22 -10.41
C SER A 45 1.55 3.51 -9.09
N LEU A 46 0.30 3.09 -8.87
CA LEU A 46 -0.07 2.33 -7.67
C LEU A 46 0.66 0.99 -7.55
N THR A 47 1.14 0.40 -8.66
CA THR A 47 1.99 -0.81 -8.62
C THR A 47 3.30 -0.59 -7.86
N GLU A 48 3.85 0.63 -7.89
CA GLU A 48 5.08 0.98 -7.17
C GLU A 48 4.86 1.08 -5.65
N PHE A 49 3.62 1.25 -5.19
CA PHE A 49 3.32 1.44 -3.76
C PHE A 49 3.60 0.17 -2.95
N SER A 50 3.62 -1.00 -3.59
CA SER A 50 4.02 -2.26 -2.97
C SER A 50 5.43 -2.21 -2.38
N ALA A 51 6.32 -1.36 -2.91
CA ALA A 51 7.67 -1.20 -2.37
C ALA A 51 7.71 -0.67 -0.93
N TYR A 52 6.68 0.08 -0.50
CA TYR A 52 6.64 0.71 0.82
C TYR A 52 6.58 -0.29 1.98
N TRP A 53 6.26 -1.56 1.71
CA TRP A 53 6.31 -2.64 2.70
C TRP A 53 7.72 -2.99 3.17
N ALA A 54 8.76 -2.72 2.37
CA ALA A 54 10.11 -3.22 2.60
C ALA A 54 11.23 -2.20 2.35
N GLU A 55 10.95 -0.90 2.46
CA GLU A 55 12.00 0.14 2.43
C GLU A 55 12.99 0.04 3.63
N MET A 56 12.68 -0.79 4.63
CA MET A 56 13.54 -1.11 5.78
C MET A 56 13.69 -2.64 5.93
N PRO A 57 14.43 -3.33 5.03
CA PRO A 57 14.53 -4.79 5.04
C PRO A 57 14.97 -5.37 6.40
N ARG A 58 15.88 -4.70 7.10
CA ARG A 58 16.34 -5.06 8.45
C ARG A 58 15.19 -5.24 9.45
N LEU A 59 14.17 -4.38 9.42
CA LEU A 59 13.02 -4.50 10.31
C LEU A 59 12.10 -5.65 9.87
N MET A 60 11.93 -5.86 8.57
CA MET A 60 11.14 -6.97 8.00
C MET A 60 11.71 -8.34 8.38
N VAL A 61 13.04 -8.50 8.37
CA VAL A 61 13.68 -9.79 8.66
C VAL A 61 13.94 -10.04 10.15
N ALA A 62 13.89 -9.02 11.00
CA ALA A 62 14.16 -9.14 12.43
C ALA A 62 13.32 -10.21 13.16
N PRO A 63 12.00 -10.39 12.90
CA PRO A 63 11.19 -11.43 13.54
C PRO A 63 11.73 -12.85 13.31
N ALA A 64 12.40 -13.13 12.18
CA ALA A 64 12.92 -14.46 11.88
C ALA A 64 14.04 -14.90 12.86
N GLN A 65 14.70 -13.96 13.54
CA GLN A 65 15.80 -14.26 14.47
C GLN A 65 15.35 -14.38 15.94
N GLU A 66 14.13 -13.95 16.28
CA GLU A 66 13.64 -13.96 17.66
C GLU A 66 12.99 -15.31 18.01
N THR A 67 13.38 -15.87 19.15
CA THR A 67 12.92 -17.19 19.62
C THR A 67 11.62 -17.13 20.41
N ASP A 68 11.37 -16.03 21.12
CA ASP A 68 10.17 -15.83 21.92
C ASP A 68 8.98 -15.43 21.03
N PRO A 69 7.87 -16.19 21.00
CA PRO A 69 6.73 -15.91 20.12
C PRO A 69 6.06 -14.55 20.37
N ALA A 70 6.01 -14.09 21.61
CA ALA A 70 5.40 -12.80 21.96
C ALA A 70 6.29 -11.63 21.50
N LYS A 71 7.62 -11.74 21.68
CA LYS A 71 8.58 -10.76 21.15
C LYS A 71 8.62 -10.79 19.63
N ARG A 72 8.48 -11.95 18.98
CA ARG A 72 8.31 -12.02 17.52
C ARG A 72 7.10 -11.22 17.06
N ALA A 73 5.94 -11.42 17.70
CA ALA A 73 4.73 -10.65 17.38
C ALA A 73 4.96 -9.13 17.56
N LEU A 74 5.70 -8.73 18.60
CA LEU A 74 6.10 -7.33 18.80
C LEU A 74 7.02 -6.81 17.68
N LEU A 75 7.97 -7.61 17.21
CA LEU A 75 8.86 -7.23 16.10
C LEU A 75 8.10 -7.11 14.77
N VAL A 76 7.11 -7.98 14.52
CA VAL A 76 6.22 -7.86 13.36
C VAL A 76 5.40 -6.57 13.46
N LEU A 77 4.87 -6.24 14.64
CA LEU A 77 4.22 -4.94 14.88
C LEU A 77 5.17 -3.78 14.57
N LYS A 78 6.39 -3.79 15.11
CA LYS A 78 7.38 -2.73 14.87
C LYS A 78 7.67 -2.54 13.38
N TRP A 79 7.88 -3.64 12.64
CA TRP A 79 8.07 -3.60 11.20
C TRP A 79 6.84 -2.99 10.49
N PHE A 80 5.63 -3.46 10.78
CA PHE A 80 4.42 -2.90 10.17
C PHE A 80 4.30 -1.39 10.41
N LEU A 81 4.54 -0.94 11.65
CA LEU A 81 4.53 0.48 12.02
C LEU A 81 5.57 1.29 11.26
N SER A 82 6.73 0.71 10.93
CA SER A 82 7.77 1.40 10.16
C SER A 82 7.35 1.66 8.71
N THR A 83 6.43 0.86 8.15
CA THR A 83 5.92 1.03 6.78
C THR A 83 5.01 2.25 6.64
N LEU A 84 4.30 2.65 7.71
CA LEU A 84 3.19 3.63 7.64
C LEU A 84 3.61 4.98 7.06
N LYS A 85 4.77 5.52 7.48
CA LYS A 85 5.30 6.78 6.94
C LYS A 85 5.55 6.68 5.43
N GLN A 86 6.15 5.59 4.98
CA GLN A 86 6.47 5.38 3.56
C GLN A 86 5.23 5.02 2.75
N GLN A 87 4.16 4.50 3.34
CA GLN A 87 2.90 4.30 2.63
C GLN A 87 2.09 5.61 2.52
N TYR A 88 1.99 6.39 3.60
CA TYR A 88 0.93 7.40 3.72
C TYR A 88 1.40 8.86 3.88
N ALA A 89 2.70 9.13 4.10
CA ALA A 89 3.16 10.52 4.34
C ALA A 89 4.35 10.97 3.48
N SER A 90 5.23 10.07 3.04
CA SER A 90 6.46 10.45 2.33
C SER A 90 6.24 11.27 1.04
N ARG A 91 5.12 11.09 0.33
CA ARG A 91 4.77 11.92 -0.84
C ARG A 91 4.42 13.33 -0.43
N ASN A 92 3.59 13.50 0.60
CA ASN A 92 3.28 14.81 1.15
C ASN A 92 4.55 15.54 1.63
N GLU A 93 5.47 14.85 2.31
CA GLU A 93 6.74 15.44 2.76
C GLU A 93 7.68 15.83 1.60
N LYS A 94 7.75 15.02 0.54
CA LYS A 94 8.65 15.26 -0.61
C LYS A 94 8.10 16.25 -1.63
N LEU A 95 6.78 16.20 -1.87
CA LEU A 95 6.11 16.92 -2.95
C LEU A 95 5.27 18.10 -2.44
N GLY A 96 5.21 18.31 -1.12
CA GLY A 96 4.44 19.38 -0.47
C GLY A 96 2.94 19.10 -0.32
N SER A 97 2.42 18.06 -0.97
CA SER A 97 1.04 17.59 -0.85
C SER A 97 0.89 16.14 -1.31
N GLU A 98 -0.19 15.50 -0.89
CA GLU A 98 -0.59 14.20 -1.43
C GLU A 98 -1.07 14.38 -2.87
N LYS A 99 -0.62 13.50 -3.75
CA LYS A 99 -0.89 13.58 -5.20
C LYS A 99 -1.62 12.33 -5.66
N LYS A 100 -2.51 12.49 -6.65
CA LYS A 100 -3.20 11.39 -7.29
C LYS A 100 -2.19 10.52 -8.06
N PRO A 101 -2.02 9.22 -7.70
CA PRO A 101 -1.14 8.31 -8.43
C PRO A 101 -1.70 7.95 -9.80
N LEU A 102 -0.83 7.41 -10.67
CA LEU A 102 -1.27 6.82 -11.94
C LEU A 102 -2.07 5.54 -11.64
N ASN A 103 -3.18 5.37 -12.37
CA ASN A 103 -4.00 4.17 -12.26
C ASN A 103 -3.37 3.06 -13.11
N PRO A 104 -2.93 1.94 -12.53
CA PRO A 104 -2.25 0.93 -13.30
C PRO A 104 -3.15 0.27 -14.35
N PHE A 105 -2.56 -0.07 -15.49
CA PHE A 105 -3.25 -0.89 -16.49
C PHE A 105 -3.15 -2.39 -16.13
N LEU A 106 -4.04 -3.22 -16.67
CA LEU A 106 -4.04 -4.65 -16.38
C LEU A 106 -2.73 -5.30 -16.86
N GLY A 107 -2.06 -6.02 -15.95
CA GLY A 107 -0.79 -6.68 -16.20
C GLY A 107 0.43 -5.77 -16.11
N GLU A 108 0.26 -4.50 -15.71
CA GLU A 108 1.39 -3.64 -15.35
C GLU A 108 2.24 -4.29 -14.26
N LEU A 109 3.55 -4.24 -14.41
CA LEU A 109 4.52 -4.81 -13.49
C LEU A 109 5.36 -3.74 -12.81
N PHE A 110 5.75 -3.99 -11.57
CA PHE A 110 6.83 -3.26 -10.93
C PHE A 110 7.75 -4.25 -10.19
N LEU A 111 8.99 -4.31 -10.66
CA LEU A 111 9.98 -5.29 -10.22
C LEU A 111 11.15 -4.54 -9.58
N GLY A 112 11.76 -5.14 -8.56
CA GLY A 112 12.97 -4.56 -7.98
C GLY A 112 13.54 -5.39 -6.84
N LYS A 113 14.60 -4.87 -6.24
CA LYS A 113 15.26 -5.51 -5.09
C LYS A 113 15.93 -4.49 -4.18
N TRP A 114 16.08 -4.85 -2.92
CA TRP A 114 16.94 -4.18 -1.96
C TRP A 114 18.13 -5.09 -1.67
N GLU A 115 19.31 -4.50 -1.63
CA GLU A 115 20.55 -5.19 -1.24
C GLU A 115 21.19 -4.39 -0.12
N ASP A 116 21.32 -5.03 1.03
CA ASP A 116 21.96 -4.49 2.22
C ASP A 116 22.61 -5.61 3.05
N GLU A 117 22.97 -5.32 4.30
CA GLU A 117 23.58 -6.29 5.23
C GLU A 117 22.69 -7.51 5.52
N CYS A 118 21.38 -7.42 5.26
CA CYS A 118 20.43 -8.53 5.40
C CYS A 118 20.33 -9.38 4.12
N GLY A 119 21.21 -9.17 3.14
CA GLY A 119 21.20 -9.85 1.85
C GLY A 119 20.24 -9.22 0.85
N THR A 120 19.69 -10.04 -0.05
CA THR A 120 18.78 -9.57 -1.11
C THR A 120 17.32 -9.78 -0.71
N THR A 121 16.56 -8.69 -0.67
CA THR A 121 15.10 -8.70 -0.57
C THR A 121 14.50 -8.34 -1.92
N GLN A 122 13.72 -9.24 -2.52
CA GLN A 122 13.16 -9.08 -3.86
C GLN A 122 11.72 -8.57 -3.80
N LEU A 123 11.27 -7.83 -4.82
CA LEU A 123 9.92 -7.32 -4.98
C LEU A 123 9.39 -7.71 -6.37
N VAL A 124 8.17 -8.23 -6.38
CA VAL A 124 7.32 -8.31 -7.55
C VAL A 124 5.98 -7.69 -7.20
N SER A 125 5.50 -6.78 -8.05
CA SER A 125 4.16 -6.21 -8.01
C SER A 125 3.51 -6.30 -9.37
N GLU A 126 2.25 -6.71 -9.43
CA GLU A 126 1.47 -6.90 -10.65
C GLU A 126 0.06 -6.33 -10.48
N GLN A 127 -0.39 -5.56 -11.46
CA GLN A 127 -1.80 -5.19 -11.54
C GLN A 127 -2.62 -6.38 -12.04
N VAL A 128 -3.14 -7.16 -11.11
CA VAL A 128 -3.88 -8.40 -11.41
C VAL A 128 -5.32 -8.17 -11.84
N SER A 129 -5.89 -6.99 -11.61
CA SER A 129 -7.23 -6.63 -12.08
C SER A 129 -7.34 -5.12 -12.33
N HIS A 130 -8.12 -4.71 -13.33
CA HIS A 130 -8.40 -3.30 -13.63
C HIS A 130 -9.85 -2.91 -13.30
N HIS A 131 -10.80 -3.85 -13.36
CA HIS A 131 -12.19 -3.63 -12.98
C HIS A 131 -12.69 -4.78 -12.09
N PRO A 132 -12.69 -4.62 -10.74
CA PRO A 132 -12.13 -3.49 -9.98
C PRO A 132 -10.59 -3.43 -10.05
N PRO A 133 -9.94 -2.28 -9.76
CA PRO A 133 -8.49 -2.17 -9.70
C PRO A 133 -7.91 -2.95 -8.51
N VAL A 134 -6.97 -3.86 -8.78
CA VAL A 134 -6.31 -4.68 -7.77
C VAL A 134 -4.83 -4.83 -8.11
N THR A 135 -3.98 -4.46 -7.16
CA THR A 135 -2.54 -4.68 -7.23
C THR A 135 -2.18 -5.82 -6.29
N ALA A 136 -1.51 -6.86 -6.79
CA ALA A 136 -0.96 -7.94 -5.98
C ALA A 136 0.57 -7.81 -5.92
N TYR A 137 1.16 -8.24 -4.81
CA TYR A 137 2.60 -8.15 -4.60
C TYR A 137 3.15 -9.31 -3.79
N SER A 138 4.44 -9.59 -4.00
CA SER A 138 5.24 -10.53 -3.25
C SER A 138 6.60 -9.91 -2.99
N ILE A 139 7.06 -9.98 -1.75
CA ILE A 139 8.36 -9.51 -1.30
C ILE A 139 9.01 -10.61 -0.48
N TRP A 140 10.23 -11.00 -0.79
CA TRP A 140 10.89 -12.08 -0.04
C TRP A 140 12.38 -11.86 0.14
N ASN A 141 12.87 -12.33 1.27
CA ASN A 141 14.29 -12.47 1.58
C ASN A 141 14.59 -13.96 1.81
N GLN A 142 15.27 -14.58 0.84
CA GLN A 142 15.56 -16.01 0.87
C GLN A 142 16.56 -16.38 1.97
N GLN A 143 17.52 -15.49 2.26
CA GLN A 143 18.58 -15.73 3.24
C GLN A 143 18.02 -15.85 4.66
N HIS A 144 17.01 -15.04 5.00
CA HIS A 144 16.37 -15.07 6.31
C HIS A 144 15.07 -15.89 6.36
N GLY A 145 14.62 -16.43 5.22
CA GLY A 145 13.38 -17.22 5.13
C GLY A 145 12.15 -16.40 5.46
N VAL A 146 12.07 -15.18 4.93
CA VAL A 146 10.98 -14.23 5.20
C VAL A 146 10.26 -13.91 3.91
N ARG A 147 8.93 -14.09 3.90
CA ARG A 147 8.11 -13.95 2.70
C ARG A 147 6.85 -13.15 3.03
N LEU A 148 6.66 -12.02 2.36
CA LEU A 148 5.45 -11.23 2.42
C LEU A 148 4.72 -11.38 1.08
N GLN A 149 3.42 -11.62 1.13
CA GLN A 149 2.56 -11.51 -0.04
C GLN A 149 1.28 -10.77 0.34
N GLY A 150 0.63 -10.17 -0.63
CA GLY A 150 -0.65 -9.53 -0.41
C GLY A 150 -1.23 -8.96 -1.69
N TYR A 151 -2.40 -8.38 -1.54
CA TYR A 151 -3.02 -7.60 -2.59
C TYR A 151 -3.87 -6.50 -1.98
N ASN A 152 -4.05 -5.41 -2.73
CA ASN A 152 -4.87 -4.29 -2.32
C ASN A 152 -5.78 -3.82 -3.46
N ALA A 153 -7.00 -3.48 -3.09
CA ALA A 153 -7.97 -2.71 -3.85
C ALA A 153 -8.42 -1.52 -3.01
N GLN A 154 -9.09 -0.56 -3.64
CA GLN A 154 -9.56 0.64 -2.96
C GLN A 154 -11.03 0.87 -3.24
N LYS A 155 -11.77 1.24 -2.19
CA LYS A 155 -13.13 1.76 -2.31
C LYS A 155 -13.15 3.19 -1.77
N ALA A 156 -13.37 4.14 -2.66
CA ALA A 156 -13.49 5.54 -2.31
C ALA A 156 -14.97 5.94 -2.12
N SER A 157 -15.22 6.86 -1.20
CA SER A 157 -16.49 7.57 -1.08
C SER A 157 -16.23 9.05 -0.86
N PHE A 158 -17.01 9.88 -1.53
CA PHE A 158 -16.75 11.31 -1.69
C PHE A 158 -17.79 12.12 -0.92
N SER A 159 -17.33 13.06 -0.10
CA SER A 159 -18.17 14.07 0.55
C SER A 159 -17.41 15.39 0.59
N ARG A 160 -17.30 16.05 1.76
CA ARG A 160 -16.34 17.17 1.95
C ARG A 160 -14.88 16.70 2.04
N THR A 161 -14.69 15.41 2.32
CA THR A 161 -13.40 14.70 2.29
C THR A 161 -13.52 13.48 1.38
N ILE A 162 -12.39 12.93 0.94
CA ILE A 162 -12.34 11.65 0.22
C ILE A 162 -12.01 10.57 1.25
N ASN A 163 -12.96 9.68 1.53
CA ASN A 163 -12.72 8.52 2.38
C ASN A 163 -12.28 7.36 1.51
N VAL A 164 -11.19 6.70 1.86
CA VAL A 164 -10.67 5.53 1.13
C VAL A 164 -10.59 4.36 2.09
N ARG A 165 -11.29 3.30 1.75
CA ARG A 165 -11.18 2.01 2.41
C ARG A 165 -10.31 1.11 1.57
N GLN A 166 -9.24 0.61 2.17
CA GLN A 166 -8.42 -0.43 1.55
C GLN A 166 -9.08 -1.79 1.74
N VAL A 167 -9.07 -2.58 0.68
CA VAL A 167 -9.67 -3.93 0.64
C VAL A 167 -8.59 -4.91 0.22
N GLY A 168 -8.56 -6.08 0.85
CA GLY A 168 -7.46 -7.03 0.73
C GLY A 168 -6.70 -7.18 2.04
N HIS A 169 -5.58 -7.88 1.98
CA HIS A 169 -4.76 -8.19 3.15
C HIS A 169 -3.32 -8.51 2.72
N ALA A 170 -2.43 -8.53 3.70
CA ALA A 170 -1.09 -9.09 3.53
C ALA A 170 -0.88 -10.28 4.47
N VAL A 171 0.00 -11.19 4.08
CA VAL A 171 0.46 -12.32 4.89
C VAL A 171 1.98 -12.31 4.90
N LEU A 172 2.56 -12.11 6.09
CA LEU A 172 3.98 -12.31 6.33
C LEU A 172 4.20 -13.73 6.86
N HIS A 173 5.10 -14.48 6.24
CA HIS A 173 5.49 -15.83 6.64
C HIS A 173 6.96 -15.86 7.06
N LEU A 174 7.23 -16.57 8.17
CA LEU A 174 8.56 -16.83 8.70
C LEU A 174 8.87 -18.33 8.61
N ASP A 175 9.76 -18.72 7.69
CA ASP A 175 10.06 -20.13 7.38
C ASP A 175 10.58 -20.88 8.61
N LYS A 176 11.48 -20.26 9.39
CA LYS A 176 12.11 -20.87 10.57
C LYS A 176 11.10 -21.34 11.62
N TRP A 177 9.98 -20.64 11.73
CA TRP A 177 8.97 -20.87 12.77
C TRP A 177 7.70 -21.51 12.21
N ASN A 178 7.60 -21.63 10.88
CA ASN A 178 6.39 -22.00 10.16
C ASN A 178 5.18 -21.18 10.67
N GLU A 179 5.37 -19.86 10.67
CA GLU A 179 4.51 -18.90 11.38
C GLU A 179 4.04 -17.85 10.37
N ASP A 180 2.73 -17.58 10.38
CA ASP A 180 2.09 -16.67 9.45
C ASP A 180 1.46 -15.51 10.23
N TYR A 181 1.51 -14.30 9.68
CA TYR A 181 0.90 -13.11 10.23
C TYR A 181 -0.03 -12.49 9.20
N LEU A 182 -1.34 -12.55 9.45
CA LEU A 182 -2.36 -11.90 8.65
C LEU A 182 -2.47 -10.42 9.05
N ILE A 183 -2.35 -9.52 8.08
CA ILE A 183 -2.33 -8.07 8.29
C ILE A 183 -3.49 -7.44 7.53
N THR A 184 -4.36 -6.73 8.25
CA THR A 184 -5.43 -5.93 7.64
C THR A 184 -4.92 -4.53 7.29
N LEU A 185 -5.45 -3.96 6.21
CA LEU A 185 -5.03 -2.65 5.72
C LEU A 185 -5.83 -1.50 6.39
N PRO A 186 -5.18 -0.37 6.75
CA PRO A 186 -5.87 0.73 7.41
C PRO A 186 -6.85 1.43 6.48
N SER A 187 -7.93 1.93 7.06
CA SER A 187 -8.79 2.92 6.40
C SER A 187 -8.17 4.31 6.51
N LEU A 188 -8.43 5.16 5.53
CA LEU A 188 -7.89 6.51 5.49
C LEU A 188 -8.88 7.52 4.93
N HIS A 189 -8.57 8.79 5.11
CA HIS A 189 -9.28 9.89 4.50
C HIS A 189 -8.30 10.97 4.05
N ILE A 190 -8.67 11.73 3.02
CA ILE A 190 -7.86 12.80 2.45
C ILE A 190 -8.38 14.14 2.97
N GLU A 191 -7.60 14.75 3.84
CA GLU A 191 -7.86 16.06 4.43
C GLU A 191 -7.17 17.17 3.64
N GLY A 192 -7.46 18.44 3.94
CA GLY A 192 -6.76 19.58 3.33
C GLY A 192 -7.15 19.91 1.88
N LEU A 193 -8.26 19.34 1.38
CA LEU A 193 -8.79 19.63 0.04
C LEU A 193 -9.21 21.10 -0.10
N ILE A 194 -9.85 21.69 0.92
CA ILE A 194 -10.31 23.09 0.87
C ILE A 194 -9.12 24.07 0.78
N THR A 195 -8.05 23.80 1.52
CA THR A 195 -6.83 24.65 1.53
C THR A 195 -5.94 24.43 0.32
N GLY A 196 -6.12 23.33 -0.43
CA GLY A 196 -5.29 22.99 -1.58
C GLY A 196 -4.00 22.25 -1.23
N SER A 197 -3.90 21.70 -0.02
CA SER A 197 -2.78 20.86 0.42
C SER A 197 -3.32 19.52 0.93
N PRO A 198 -3.68 18.60 0.02
CA PRO A 198 -4.18 17.28 0.39
C PRO A 198 -3.18 16.52 1.27
N TYR A 199 -3.65 15.83 2.31
CA TYR A 199 -2.84 14.91 3.12
C TYR A 199 -3.66 13.71 3.59
N VAL A 200 -2.98 12.58 3.79
CA VAL A 200 -3.60 11.36 4.30
C VAL A 200 -3.67 11.41 5.82
N GLU A 201 -4.81 11.02 6.38
CA GLU A 201 -4.96 10.72 7.80
C GLU A 201 -5.57 9.31 7.94
N LEU A 202 -4.91 8.45 8.72
CA LEU A 202 -5.38 7.09 8.99
C LEU A 202 -6.48 7.11 10.05
N ASN A 203 -7.43 6.18 9.95
CA ASN A 203 -8.51 6.04 10.91
C ASN A 203 -8.88 4.57 11.16
N LYS A 204 -9.80 4.35 12.11
CA LYS A 204 -10.21 3.02 12.60
C LYS A 204 -9.02 2.25 13.15
N CYS A 205 -9.00 0.93 12.94
CA CYS A 205 -7.95 0.05 13.42
C CYS A 205 -7.45 -0.91 12.33
N SER A 206 -6.20 -1.33 12.48
CA SER A 206 -5.61 -2.46 11.78
C SER A 206 -5.29 -3.58 12.77
N TYR A 207 -5.24 -4.80 12.27
CA TYR A 207 -4.88 -6.00 13.02
C TYR A 207 -3.71 -6.71 12.36
N ILE A 208 -2.84 -7.27 13.20
CA ILE A 208 -1.81 -8.24 12.83
C ILE A 208 -2.08 -9.48 13.65
N VAL A 209 -2.60 -10.53 13.03
CA VAL A 209 -2.95 -11.79 13.71
C VAL A 209 -1.88 -12.82 13.36
N GLY A 210 -1.10 -13.25 14.35
CA GLY A 210 -0.12 -14.32 14.19
C GLY A 210 -0.73 -15.70 14.40
N SER A 211 -0.30 -16.70 13.63
CA SER A 211 -0.63 -18.12 13.86
C SER A 211 -0.08 -18.67 15.17
N ASN A 212 0.73 -17.87 15.87
CA ASN A 212 1.38 -18.19 17.12
C ASN A 212 0.60 -17.82 18.37
N GLY A 213 -0.67 -17.44 18.21
CA GLY A 213 -1.56 -17.15 19.33
C GLY A 213 -1.51 -15.71 19.82
N TYR A 214 -0.88 -14.78 19.08
CA TYR A 214 -0.85 -13.37 19.43
C TYR A 214 -1.50 -12.49 18.35
N THR A 215 -2.11 -11.40 18.79
CA THR A 215 -2.72 -10.38 17.95
C THR A 215 -2.18 -9.01 18.35
N SER A 216 -1.83 -8.20 17.36
CA SER A 216 -1.64 -6.76 17.53
C SER A 216 -2.86 -6.02 17.02
N ARG A 217 -3.39 -5.08 17.79
CA ARG A 217 -4.38 -4.10 17.35
C ARG A 217 -3.73 -2.72 17.32
N ILE A 218 -3.91 -1.99 16.23
CA ILE A 218 -3.39 -0.63 16.04
C ILE A 218 -4.59 0.28 15.83
N ASP A 219 -4.83 1.22 16.73
CA ASP A 219 -5.87 2.25 16.62
C ASP A 219 -5.24 3.56 16.14
N TYR A 220 -5.78 4.11 15.06
CA TYR A 220 -5.31 5.36 14.47
C TYR A 220 -6.19 6.54 14.88
N SER A 221 -5.56 7.67 15.14
CA SER A 221 -6.26 8.92 15.45
C SER A 221 -5.53 10.13 14.86
N GLY A 222 -6.29 11.20 14.61
CA GLY A 222 -5.77 12.41 13.99
C GLY A 222 -6.12 13.69 14.72
N ARG A 223 -5.76 14.82 14.10
CA ARG A 223 -6.03 16.17 14.63
C ARG A 223 -7.54 16.34 14.85
N GLY A 224 -7.96 16.52 16.11
CA GLY A 224 -9.37 16.63 16.51
C GLY A 224 -9.79 15.65 17.61
N TRP A 225 -9.01 14.58 17.85
CA TRP A 225 -9.09 13.79 19.07
C TRP A 225 -8.26 14.44 20.19
N VAL A 226 -8.53 14.06 21.45
CA VAL A 226 -8.09 14.69 22.73
C VAL A 226 -6.62 15.21 22.76
N SER A 227 -5.70 14.64 21.97
CA SER A 227 -4.28 15.01 21.92
C SER A 227 -3.89 16.11 20.92
N GLY A 228 -4.75 16.47 19.96
CA GLY A 228 -4.44 17.46 18.91
C GLY A 228 -3.29 17.11 17.95
N THR A 229 -2.69 15.91 18.09
CA THR A 229 -1.48 15.49 17.36
C THR A 229 -1.89 14.73 16.09
N LYS A 230 -1.42 15.21 14.92
CA LYS A 230 -1.63 14.52 13.63
C LYS A 230 -0.93 13.17 13.61
N ASN A 231 -1.45 12.24 12.81
CA ASN A 231 -0.80 10.96 12.52
C ASN A 231 -0.52 10.16 13.80
N SER A 232 -1.44 10.18 14.76
CA SER A 232 -1.28 9.49 16.05
C SER A 232 -1.72 8.02 15.95
N LEU A 233 -1.12 7.17 16.78
CA LEU A 233 -1.59 5.81 17.00
C LEU A 233 -1.38 5.36 18.45
N SER A 234 -2.16 4.35 18.81
CA SER A 234 -1.94 3.48 19.96
C SER A 234 -2.07 2.03 19.50
N ALA A 235 -1.16 1.17 19.91
CA ALA A 235 -1.19 -0.23 19.59
C ALA A 235 -0.95 -1.10 20.81
N ILE A 236 -1.55 -2.28 20.81
CA ILE A 236 -1.42 -3.28 21.87
C ILE A 236 -1.11 -4.65 21.27
N VAL A 237 -0.30 -5.44 21.96
CA VAL A 237 -0.05 -6.86 21.65
C VAL A 237 -0.66 -7.71 22.76
N TYR A 238 -1.50 -8.68 22.40
CA TYR A 238 -2.23 -9.53 23.35
C TYR A 238 -2.42 -10.96 22.80
N PRO A 239 -2.61 -11.98 23.66
CA PRO A 239 -2.95 -13.34 23.21
C PRO A 239 -4.33 -13.43 22.53
N HIS A 240 -4.53 -14.39 21.63
CA HIS A 240 -5.84 -14.66 20.99
C HIS A 240 -6.97 -14.77 22.01
N GLY A 241 -8.16 -14.28 21.62
CA GLY A 241 -9.34 -14.24 22.50
C GLY A 241 -9.24 -13.31 23.72
N LYS A 242 -8.15 -12.54 23.89
CA LYS A 242 -7.95 -11.61 25.02
C LYS A 242 -8.09 -10.13 24.68
N GLU A 243 -8.69 -9.82 23.54
CA GLU A 243 -9.02 -8.46 23.05
C GLU A 243 -9.51 -7.50 24.14
N LYS A 244 -10.43 -7.97 24.99
CA LYS A 244 -11.12 -7.14 26.00
C LYS A 244 -10.44 -7.16 27.37
N ASP A 245 -9.43 -8.02 27.55
CA ASP A 245 -8.72 -8.21 28.80
C ASP A 245 -7.46 -7.32 28.84
N LYS A 246 -7.59 -6.14 29.44
CA LYS A 246 -6.48 -5.19 29.57
C LYS A 246 -5.30 -5.75 30.37
N THR A 247 -5.51 -6.76 31.21
CA THR A 247 -4.44 -7.38 32.02
C THR A 247 -3.61 -8.38 31.22
N ALA A 248 -4.16 -8.88 30.09
CA ALA A 248 -3.50 -9.79 29.17
C ALA A 248 -2.62 -9.07 28.12
N VAL A 249 -2.70 -7.73 28.03
CA VAL A 249 -1.82 -6.94 27.16
C VAL A 249 -0.37 -7.12 27.61
N LEU A 250 0.50 -7.43 26.66
CA LEU A 250 1.94 -7.66 26.89
C LEU A 250 2.76 -6.43 26.58
N TYR A 251 2.46 -5.76 25.47
CA TYR A 251 3.19 -4.60 24.99
C TYR A 251 2.23 -3.51 24.53
N THR A 252 2.63 -2.26 24.70
CA THR A 252 1.95 -1.11 24.08
C THR A 252 2.92 -0.34 23.19
N ALA A 253 2.41 0.28 22.13
CA ALA A 253 3.16 1.22 21.30
C ALA A 253 2.33 2.47 21.04
N ASP A 254 2.84 3.64 21.41
CA ASP A 254 2.07 4.88 21.36
C ASP A 254 2.94 6.01 20.78
N GLY A 255 2.33 6.90 19.97
CA GLY A 255 3.01 8.06 19.42
C GLY A 255 2.50 8.46 18.04
N SER A 256 3.38 8.99 17.21
CA SER A 256 3.06 9.40 15.84
C SER A 256 3.77 8.51 14.83
N TRP A 257 3.02 7.93 13.88
CA TRP A 257 3.58 7.07 12.83
C TRP A 257 4.42 7.81 11.79
N THR A 258 4.43 9.14 11.82
CA THR A 258 5.33 9.98 11.01
C THR A 258 6.51 10.55 11.78
N ASP A 259 6.55 10.38 13.10
CA ASP A 259 7.58 10.98 13.94
C ASP A 259 8.21 9.95 14.89
N THR A 260 7.67 9.81 16.10
CA THR A 260 8.22 8.93 17.13
C THR A 260 7.15 8.01 17.67
N ILE A 261 7.47 6.72 17.82
CA ILE A 261 6.62 5.71 18.47
C ILE A 261 7.41 5.11 19.64
N THR A 262 6.84 5.14 20.84
CA THR A 262 7.45 4.55 22.04
C THR A 262 6.81 3.19 22.32
N ILE A 263 7.63 2.15 22.49
CA ILE A 263 7.18 0.79 22.80
C ILE A 263 7.47 0.49 24.27
N LYS A 264 6.49 -0.06 24.98
CA LYS A 264 6.58 -0.32 26.42
C LYS A 264 6.13 -1.73 26.78
N ASP A 265 6.70 -2.27 27.85
CA ASP A 265 6.13 -3.40 28.57
C ASP A 265 4.83 -2.95 29.24
N ALA A 266 3.73 -3.66 29.01
CA ALA A 266 2.44 -3.25 29.50
C ALA A 266 2.28 -3.39 31.02
N LYS A 267 3.03 -4.30 31.67
CA LYS A 267 2.97 -4.55 33.12
C LYS A 267 3.89 -3.58 33.87
N THR A 268 5.16 -3.52 33.49
CA THR A 268 6.16 -2.70 34.19
C THR A 268 6.15 -1.23 33.76
N LYS A 269 5.52 -0.92 32.62
CA LYS A 269 5.51 0.40 31.96
C LYS A 269 6.89 0.88 31.50
N GLN A 270 7.90 0.02 31.57
CA GLN A 270 9.26 0.31 31.11
C GLN A 270 9.26 0.49 29.60
N VAL A 271 9.97 1.51 29.11
CA VAL A 271 10.26 1.68 27.69
C VAL A 271 11.22 0.59 27.24
N ILE A 272 10.79 -0.24 26.31
CA ILE A 272 11.59 -1.31 25.71
C ILE A 272 12.35 -0.77 24.51
N ASP A 273 11.70 0.09 23.73
CA ASP A 273 12.24 0.58 22.46
C ASP A 273 11.56 1.90 22.06
N THR A 274 12.19 2.65 21.16
CA THR A 274 11.63 3.85 20.55
C THR A 274 11.99 3.89 19.07
N TYR A 275 10.97 3.90 18.22
CA TYR A 275 11.11 4.01 16.77
C TYR A 275 11.04 5.46 16.33
N TYR A 276 12.04 5.89 15.54
CA TYR A 276 12.15 7.25 15.01
C TYR A 276 11.95 7.25 13.49
N ALA A 277 10.72 7.49 13.03
CA ALA A 277 10.32 7.31 11.64
C ALA A 277 11.09 8.19 10.63
N LYS A 278 11.60 9.35 11.06
CA LYS A 278 12.41 10.26 10.23
C LYS A 278 13.89 9.88 10.19
N LYS A 279 14.37 9.13 11.18
CA LYS A 279 15.79 8.76 11.35
C LYS A 279 16.07 7.31 11.00
N GLU A 280 15.04 6.48 10.86
CA GLU A 280 15.21 5.08 10.49
C GLU A 280 15.95 4.97 9.14
N PRO A 281 17.09 4.27 9.09
CA PRO A 281 17.80 4.02 7.84
C PRO A 281 16.94 3.23 6.87
N LYS A 282 17.01 3.61 5.60
CA LYS A 282 16.28 2.96 4.52
C LYS A 282 17.26 2.38 3.51
N THR A 283 16.88 1.26 2.93
CA THR A 283 17.62 0.67 1.81
C THR A 283 16.99 1.20 0.52
N PRO A 284 17.77 1.79 -0.40
CA PRO A 284 17.25 2.19 -1.71
C PRO A 284 16.76 0.98 -2.50
N LEU A 285 15.57 1.09 -3.10
CA LEU A 285 15.10 0.09 -4.06
C LEU A 285 15.93 0.21 -5.34
N GLN A 286 16.53 -0.90 -5.76
CA GLN A 286 17.14 -1.05 -7.07
C GLN A 286 16.08 -1.52 -8.06
N VAL A 287 15.93 -0.78 -9.15
CA VAL A 287 15.05 -1.09 -10.30
C VAL A 287 15.94 -1.05 -11.54
N ALA A 288 15.67 -1.88 -12.55
CA ALA A 288 16.41 -1.87 -13.80
C ALA A 288 16.34 -0.48 -14.48
N PRO A 289 17.38 -0.08 -15.24
CA PRO A 289 17.32 1.10 -16.11
C PRO A 289 16.10 1.05 -17.05
N ILE A 290 15.52 2.22 -17.38
CA ILE A 290 14.26 2.29 -18.15
C ILE A 290 14.39 1.61 -19.53
N GLU A 291 15.56 1.72 -20.14
CA GLU A 291 15.94 1.11 -21.41
C GLU A 291 16.02 -0.42 -21.37
N GLU A 292 16.24 -1.00 -20.19
CA GLU A 292 16.31 -2.45 -19.95
C GLU A 292 14.99 -3.05 -19.46
N GLN A 293 14.08 -2.21 -18.96
CA GLN A 293 12.75 -2.63 -18.50
C GLN A 293 11.88 -3.11 -19.66
N ASP A 294 10.98 -4.07 -19.45
CA ASP A 294 9.97 -4.47 -20.43
C ASP A 294 8.87 -3.39 -20.61
N PRO A 295 8.19 -3.30 -21.79
CA PRO A 295 7.07 -2.37 -21.97
C PRO A 295 5.91 -2.49 -20.97
N LEU A 296 5.75 -3.62 -20.26
CA LEU A 296 4.78 -3.76 -19.17
C LEU A 296 5.27 -3.22 -17.83
N GLU A 297 6.56 -2.92 -17.68
CA GLU A 297 7.09 -2.38 -16.43
C GLU A 297 6.73 -0.90 -16.28
N SER A 298 6.22 -0.56 -15.09
CA SER A 298 5.54 0.69 -14.76
C SER A 298 6.30 1.93 -15.21
N ARG A 299 7.60 2.03 -14.91
CA ARG A 299 8.37 3.26 -15.22
C ARG A 299 8.60 3.43 -16.73
N ARG A 300 8.83 2.34 -17.46
CA ARG A 300 8.92 2.38 -18.93
C ARG A 300 7.55 2.66 -19.56
N ALA A 301 6.51 1.98 -19.12
CA ALA A 301 5.16 2.13 -19.66
C ALA A 301 4.62 3.56 -19.48
N TRP A 302 4.87 4.17 -18.33
CA TRP A 302 4.38 5.51 -17.98
C TRP A 302 5.38 6.64 -18.26
N GLN A 303 6.54 6.35 -18.86
CA GLN A 303 7.63 7.33 -19.03
C GLN A 303 7.16 8.66 -19.63
N LYS A 304 6.48 8.61 -20.78
CA LYS A 304 6.02 9.82 -21.49
C LYS A 304 4.99 10.62 -20.68
N VAL A 305 4.11 9.93 -19.97
CA VAL A 305 3.12 10.56 -19.08
C VAL A 305 3.84 11.23 -17.91
N ALA A 306 4.82 10.56 -17.31
CA ALA A 306 5.62 11.11 -16.22
C ALA A 306 6.41 12.36 -16.64
N GLU A 307 7.06 12.33 -17.81
CA GLU A 307 7.77 13.49 -18.37
C GLU A 307 6.84 14.67 -18.64
N ALA A 308 5.62 14.43 -19.16
CA ALA A 308 4.63 15.47 -19.39
C ALA A 308 4.10 16.08 -18.08
N ILE A 309 3.85 15.25 -17.06
CA ILE A 309 3.45 15.71 -15.71
C ILE A 309 4.55 16.60 -15.10
N GLN A 310 5.82 16.20 -15.22
CA GLN A 310 6.95 16.98 -14.70
C GLN A 310 7.10 18.34 -15.40
N LYS A 311 6.80 18.41 -16.70
CA LYS A 311 6.78 19.67 -17.47
C LYS A 311 5.51 20.51 -17.21
N GLY A 312 4.52 19.97 -16.51
CA GLY A 312 3.21 20.62 -16.31
C GLY A 312 2.35 20.68 -17.59
N ASP A 313 2.68 19.88 -18.62
CA ASP A 313 1.95 19.86 -19.89
C ASP A 313 0.75 18.90 -19.82
N MET A 314 -0.41 19.47 -19.50
CA MET A 314 -1.64 18.69 -19.34
C MET A 314 -2.23 18.17 -20.65
N SER A 315 -1.97 18.85 -21.77
CA SER A 315 -2.44 18.39 -23.07
C SER A 315 -1.71 17.11 -23.44
N THR A 316 -0.38 17.13 -23.34
CA THR A 316 0.45 15.95 -23.59
C THR A 316 0.20 14.85 -22.57
N THR A 317 0.03 15.19 -21.28
CA THR A 317 -0.33 14.21 -20.23
C THR A 317 -1.61 13.46 -20.59
N ALA A 318 -2.67 14.18 -20.99
CA ALA A 318 -3.95 13.57 -21.35
C ALA A 318 -3.84 12.73 -22.64
N HIS A 319 -3.09 13.22 -23.63
CA HIS A 319 -2.86 12.52 -24.90
C HIS A 319 -2.13 11.19 -24.71
N GLU A 320 -0.97 11.21 -24.05
CA GLU A 320 -0.15 10.00 -23.82
C GLU A 320 -0.87 8.98 -22.92
N LYS A 321 -1.65 9.46 -21.94
CA LYS A 321 -2.51 8.59 -21.12
C LYS A 321 -3.61 7.93 -21.95
N SER A 322 -4.21 8.67 -22.88
CA SER A 322 -5.26 8.14 -23.77
C SER A 322 -4.71 7.03 -24.68
N ILE A 323 -3.48 7.16 -25.17
CA ILE A 323 -2.83 6.12 -25.99
C ILE A 323 -2.73 4.79 -25.22
N ILE A 324 -2.27 4.83 -23.96
CA ILE A 324 -2.16 3.64 -23.11
C ILE A 324 -3.55 3.03 -22.85
N GLU A 325 -4.53 3.86 -22.47
CA GLU A 325 -5.90 3.42 -22.17
C GLU A 325 -6.63 2.85 -23.40
N GLU A 326 -6.41 3.42 -24.58
CA GLU A 326 -6.97 2.91 -25.85
C GLU A 326 -6.35 1.58 -26.25
N LYS A 327 -5.02 1.44 -26.14
CA LYS A 327 -4.35 0.16 -26.39
C LYS A 327 -4.88 -0.94 -25.46
N GLN A 328 -5.03 -0.63 -24.17
CA GLN A 328 -5.60 -1.56 -23.19
C GLN A 328 -7.05 -1.92 -23.51
N ARG A 329 -7.90 -0.95 -23.86
CA ARG A 329 -9.29 -1.20 -24.29
C ARG A 329 -9.36 -2.06 -25.54
N ALA A 330 -8.46 -1.88 -26.50
CA ALA A 330 -8.39 -2.70 -27.70
C ALA A 330 -7.99 -4.15 -27.36
N LEU A 331 -6.94 -4.36 -26.55
CA LEU A 331 -6.55 -5.69 -26.09
C LEU A 331 -7.70 -6.41 -25.37
N ARG A 332 -8.44 -5.72 -24.49
CA ARG A 332 -9.58 -6.33 -23.77
C ARG A 332 -10.70 -6.76 -24.71
N LYS A 333 -10.97 -5.96 -25.76
CA LYS A 333 -11.98 -6.33 -26.77
C LYS A 333 -11.56 -7.57 -27.55
N GLN A 334 -10.29 -7.69 -27.89
CA GLN A 334 -9.75 -8.85 -28.58
C GLN A 334 -9.80 -10.11 -27.70
N GLU A 335 -9.34 -10.03 -26.45
CA GLU A 335 -9.45 -11.12 -25.48
C GLU A 335 -10.89 -11.61 -25.30
N ALA A 336 -11.85 -10.69 -25.19
CA ALA A 336 -13.25 -11.02 -25.08
C ALA A 336 -13.79 -11.72 -26.35
N ALA A 337 -13.37 -11.27 -27.54
CA ALA A 337 -13.72 -11.92 -28.81
C ALA A 337 -13.13 -13.33 -28.90
N ASP A 338 -11.90 -13.51 -28.43
CA ASP A 338 -11.18 -14.79 -28.41
C ASP A 338 -11.59 -15.70 -27.25
N LYS A 339 -12.46 -15.21 -26.35
CA LYS A 339 -12.84 -15.87 -25.07
C LYS A 339 -11.62 -16.25 -24.22
N LYS A 340 -10.57 -15.43 -24.26
CA LYS A 340 -9.37 -15.57 -23.45
C LYS A 340 -9.45 -14.61 -22.27
N GLU A 341 -9.01 -15.07 -21.10
CA GLU A 341 -8.74 -14.20 -19.96
C GLU A 341 -7.25 -13.86 -19.94
N TRP A 342 -6.91 -12.63 -19.53
CA TRP A 342 -5.52 -12.25 -19.30
C TRP A 342 -4.80 -13.19 -18.34
N GLU A 343 -3.67 -13.72 -18.78
CA GLU A 343 -2.83 -14.54 -17.94
C GLU A 343 -1.96 -13.66 -17.03
N ARG A 344 -2.15 -13.82 -15.72
CA ARG A 344 -1.33 -13.14 -14.71
C ARG A 344 -0.01 -13.87 -14.58
N ARG A 345 1.09 -13.11 -14.50
CA ARG A 345 2.47 -13.61 -14.62
C ARG A 345 2.99 -14.19 -13.33
N TYR A 346 2.71 -13.54 -12.20
CA TYR A 346 3.29 -13.93 -10.91
C TYR A 346 2.24 -14.41 -9.92
N PHE A 347 0.96 -14.17 -10.20
CA PHE A 347 -0.12 -14.44 -9.26
C PHE A 347 -1.19 -15.35 -9.86
N THR A 348 -1.83 -16.11 -8.96
CA THR A 348 -2.97 -16.98 -9.28
C THR A 348 -4.17 -16.56 -8.43
N ARG A 349 -5.35 -16.54 -9.05
CA ARG A 349 -6.63 -16.26 -8.38
C ARG A 349 -7.13 -17.54 -7.73
N THR A 350 -7.49 -17.47 -6.45
CA THR A 350 -8.11 -18.56 -5.69
C THR A 350 -9.37 -18.08 -4.97
N GLU A 351 -10.32 -18.98 -4.72
CA GLU A 351 -11.51 -18.72 -3.92
C GLU A 351 -11.28 -18.92 -2.41
N HIS A 352 -10.26 -19.72 -2.07
CA HIS A 352 -9.98 -20.15 -0.70
C HIS A 352 -8.53 -19.95 -0.33
N LEU A 353 -8.32 -19.47 0.89
CA LEU A 353 -7.00 -19.34 1.50
C LEU A 353 -7.10 -19.72 2.98
N ARG A 354 -6.73 -20.96 3.30
CA ARG A 354 -6.86 -21.55 4.63
C ARG A 354 -6.28 -20.67 5.75
N ILE A 355 -5.13 -20.03 5.49
CA ILE A 355 -4.47 -19.19 6.49
C ILE A 355 -5.32 -17.94 6.80
N PHE A 356 -5.87 -17.31 5.78
CA PHE A 356 -6.82 -16.20 5.95
C PHE A 356 -8.05 -16.66 6.72
N GLU A 357 -8.71 -17.74 6.28
CA GLU A 357 -9.93 -18.29 6.90
C GLU A 357 -9.73 -18.66 8.38
N THR A 358 -8.50 -19.03 8.75
CA THR A 358 -8.14 -19.34 10.14
C THR A 358 -7.93 -18.08 10.96
N LEU A 359 -7.05 -17.18 10.49
CA LEU A 359 -6.60 -16.03 11.30
C LEU A 359 -7.59 -14.86 11.31
N ILE A 360 -8.43 -14.71 10.28
CA ILE A 360 -9.41 -13.62 10.22
C ILE A 360 -10.45 -13.69 11.35
N LYS A 361 -10.63 -14.86 11.98
CA LYS A 361 -11.56 -15.07 13.10
C LYS A 361 -11.19 -14.26 14.35
N GLU A 362 -9.91 -13.89 14.50
CA GLU A 362 -9.44 -13.03 15.59
C GLU A 362 -9.63 -11.53 15.29
N VAL A 363 -10.09 -11.18 14.09
CA VAL A 363 -10.38 -9.80 13.70
C VAL A 363 -11.87 -9.52 13.89
N PRO A 364 -12.27 -8.58 14.76
CA PRO A 364 -13.66 -8.17 14.90
C PRO A 364 -14.26 -7.72 13.56
N TYR A 365 -15.34 -8.38 13.15
CA TYR A 365 -16.01 -8.17 11.85
C TYR A 365 -15.11 -8.40 10.62
N GLY A 366 -13.98 -9.10 10.80
CA GLY A 366 -13.09 -9.49 9.73
C GLY A 366 -13.81 -10.37 8.73
N SER A 367 -13.77 -9.99 7.46
CA SER A 367 -14.42 -10.76 6.38
C SER A 367 -13.63 -10.62 5.08
N LEU A 368 -13.77 -11.62 4.22
CA LEU A 368 -13.25 -11.56 2.87
C LEU A 368 -14.22 -10.81 1.97
N GLU A 369 -13.71 -9.88 1.18
CA GLU A 369 -14.51 -9.05 0.28
C GLU A 369 -14.16 -9.33 -1.18
N LYS A 370 -14.27 -10.60 -1.56
CA LYS A 370 -13.77 -11.12 -2.85
C LYS A 370 -14.36 -10.43 -4.08
N ASP A 371 -15.61 -9.95 -4.00
CA ASP A 371 -16.27 -9.25 -5.11
C ASP A 371 -15.58 -7.91 -5.42
N GLN A 372 -14.94 -7.30 -4.41
CA GLN A 372 -14.21 -6.04 -4.57
C GLN A 372 -12.76 -6.24 -5.00
N THR A 373 -12.28 -7.49 -5.00
CA THR A 373 -10.88 -7.81 -5.30
C THR A 373 -10.72 -8.83 -6.43
N ASN A 374 -11.83 -9.21 -7.07
CA ASN A 374 -11.86 -10.23 -8.11
C ASN A 374 -11.16 -11.51 -7.63
N GLY A 375 -11.58 -12.03 -6.47
CA GLY A 375 -11.00 -13.20 -5.81
C GLY A 375 -9.86 -12.90 -4.83
N ILE A 376 -9.20 -13.95 -4.35
CA ILE A 376 -7.98 -13.88 -3.54
C ILE A 376 -6.78 -14.06 -4.48
N TRP A 377 -5.80 -13.18 -4.38
CA TRP A 377 -4.58 -13.27 -5.19
C TRP A 377 -3.42 -13.77 -4.34
N ILE A 378 -2.79 -14.86 -4.79
CA ILE A 378 -1.63 -15.47 -4.13
C ILE A 378 -0.45 -15.48 -5.09
N PHE A 379 0.75 -15.30 -4.54
CA PHE A 379 1.97 -15.45 -5.33
C PHE A 379 2.13 -16.91 -5.76
N ASP A 380 2.48 -17.13 -7.03
CA ASP A 380 2.64 -18.45 -7.63
C ASP A 380 4.12 -18.69 -7.97
N PRO A 381 4.86 -19.44 -7.13
CA PRO A 381 6.27 -19.73 -7.37
C PRO A 381 6.53 -20.55 -8.64
N THR A 382 5.53 -21.31 -9.12
CA THR A 382 5.66 -22.12 -10.34
C THR A 382 5.64 -21.21 -11.56
N LYS A 383 4.68 -20.28 -11.62
CA LYS A 383 4.65 -19.25 -12.67
C LYS A 383 5.89 -18.38 -12.62
N ALA A 384 6.24 -17.85 -11.43
CA ALA A 384 7.36 -16.93 -11.26
C ALA A 384 8.71 -17.48 -11.77
N LYS A 385 8.95 -18.81 -11.68
CA LYS A 385 10.16 -19.45 -12.23
C LYS A 385 10.28 -19.39 -13.76
N GLY A 386 9.14 -19.37 -14.45
CA GLY A 386 9.06 -19.37 -15.91
C GLY A 386 9.03 -17.97 -16.52
N VAL A 387 8.71 -16.93 -15.74
CA VAL A 387 8.56 -15.57 -16.22
C VAL A 387 9.92 -14.98 -16.65
N ARG A 388 10.01 -14.57 -17.91
CA ARG A 388 11.15 -13.86 -18.49
C ARG A 388 10.64 -12.83 -19.50
N PRO A 389 11.29 -11.66 -19.65
CA PRO A 389 10.97 -10.74 -20.73
C PRO A 389 11.35 -11.36 -22.10
N PRO A 390 10.66 -11.00 -23.20
CA PRO A 390 9.53 -10.07 -23.26
C PRO A 390 8.27 -10.67 -22.60
N PHE A 391 7.57 -9.84 -21.83
CA PHE A 391 6.42 -10.29 -21.06
C PHE A 391 5.12 -10.33 -21.87
N LEU A 392 5.08 -9.63 -23.00
CA LEU A 392 4.03 -9.74 -24.02
C LEU A 392 4.49 -10.74 -25.09
N HIS A 393 3.60 -11.61 -25.56
CA HIS A 393 3.90 -12.40 -26.74
C HIS A 393 3.92 -11.49 -27.98
N VAL A 394 4.63 -11.92 -29.03
CA VAL A 394 4.72 -11.16 -30.30
C VAL A 394 3.32 -10.91 -30.90
N ASP A 395 2.36 -11.80 -30.61
CA ASP A 395 0.96 -11.67 -31.04
C ASP A 395 0.13 -10.69 -30.19
N ASP A 396 0.67 -10.21 -29.06
CA ASP A 396 0.03 -9.21 -28.16
C ASP A 396 0.49 -7.75 -28.44
N LEU A 397 1.45 -7.57 -29.37
CA LEU A 397 1.99 -6.27 -29.81
C LEU A 397 1.27 -5.75 -31.04
#